data_AF-A0A924F567-F1
#
_entry.id   AF-A0A924F567-F1
#
_cell.length_a   1.000
_cell.length_b   1.000
_cell.length_c   1.000
_cell.angle_alpha   90.00
_cell.angle_beta   90.00
_cell.angle_gamma   90.00
#
_symmetry.space_group_name_H-M   'P 1'
#
loop_
_entity.id
_entity.type
_entity.pdbx_description
1 polymer ?
#
loop_
_entity_poly.entity_id
_entity_poly.type
_entity_poly.pdbx_seq_one_letter_code
_entity_poly.pdbx_strand_id
1 'polypeptide(L)'
;MDEVLADPIHKFIQLFNRDYNVPNDLFQEPGKEFFHHIPEEINSKWFDYINQKGFFRDLPVIEGAVEAVKKLQENNEVYIVSAAMEFRNSLEDKLDWLGEHFPFIGWRNIIFCGDKIVNVDVMIDDRAKNFVGFSGRKLLFTSPHNL
;
A
#
# COMPACT_ATOMS: atom_id res chain seq x y z
N MET A 1 -0.25 4.25 -0.89
CA MET A 1 -0.49 3.48 -2.14
C MET A 1 -0.83 2.07 -1.73
N ASP A 2 0.13 1.37 -1.12
CA ASP A 2 -0.14 0.17 -0.34
C ASP A 2 -1.20 0.46 0.73
N GLU A 3 -2.10 -0.49 0.98
CA GLU A 3 -3.19 -0.42 1.98
C GLU A 3 -4.17 0.77 1.79
N VAL A 4 -4.15 1.44 0.64
CA VAL A 4 -5.08 2.53 0.25
C VAL A 4 -5.59 2.38 -1.18
N LEU A 5 -4.70 2.04 -2.12
CA LEU A 5 -5.00 1.81 -3.54
C LEU A 5 -4.71 0.37 -3.96
N ALA A 6 -3.62 -0.21 -3.44
CA ALA A 6 -3.17 -1.57 -3.69
C ALA A 6 -3.28 -2.40 -2.41
N ASP A 7 -3.59 -3.69 -2.54
CA ASP A 7 -3.81 -4.61 -1.42
C ASP A 7 -2.65 -5.61 -1.25
N PRO A 8 -1.55 -5.22 -0.57
CA PRO A 8 -0.46 -6.14 -0.27
C PRO A 8 -0.86 -7.22 0.73
N ILE A 9 -1.84 -6.96 1.60
CA ILE A 9 -2.30 -7.92 2.61
C ILE A 9 -2.88 -9.13 1.90
N HIS A 10 -3.78 -8.92 0.93
CA HIS A 10 -4.35 -10.01 0.15
C HIS A 10 -3.28 -10.86 -0.54
N LYS A 11 -2.26 -10.23 -1.15
CA LYS A 11 -1.17 -10.96 -1.78
C LYS A 11 -0.39 -11.79 -0.76
N PHE A 12 -0.06 -11.24 0.40
CA PHE A 12 0.60 -12.03 1.43
C PHE A 12 -0.24 -13.21 1.91
N ILE A 13 -1.54 -13.02 2.15
CA ILE A 13 -2.46 -14.11 2.55
C ILE A 13 -2.40 -15.24 1.52
N GLN A 14 -2.48 -14.92 0.23
CA GLN A 14 -2.38 -15.91 -0.85
C GLN A 14 -1.04 -16.66 -0.83
N LEU A 15 0.09 -15.97 -0.65
CA LEU A 15 1.42 -16.56 -0.62
C LEU A 15 1.61 -17.48 0.59
N PHE A 16 1.18 -17.05 1.78
CA PHE A 16 1.28 -17.85 3.00
C PHE A 16 0.33 -19.04 3.00
N ASN A 17 -0.86 -18.88 2.43
CA ASN A 17 -1.77 -20.01 2.22
C ASN A 17 -1.18 -21.03 1.24
N ARG A 18 -0.62 -20.57 0.11
CA ARG A 18 0.00 -21.43 -0.91
C ARG A 18 1.20 -22.21 -0.38
N ASP A 19 2.12 -21.55 0.32
CA ASP A 19 3.44 -22.14 0.65
C ASP A 19 3.47 -22.81 2.02
N TYR A 20 2.56 -22.42 2.92
CA TYR A 20 2.56 -22.86 4.32
C TYR A 20 1.19 -23.34 4.83
N ASN A 21 0.14 -23.34 4.00
CA ASN A 21 -1.23 -23.67 4.40
C ASN A 21 -1.74 -22.85 5.59
N VAL A 22 -1.28 -21.60 5.73
CA VAL A 22 -1.77 -20.68 6.76
C VAL A 22 -3.23 -20.34 6.45
N PRO A 23 -4.18 -20.56 7.39
CA PRO A 23 -5.58 -20.20 7.21
C PRO A 23 -5.80 -18.68 7.01
N ASN A 24 -6.70 -18.32 6.09
CA ASN A 24 -6.96 -16.92 5.74
C ASN A 24 -7.67 -16.13 6.85
N ASP A 25 -8.32 -16.81 7.79
CA ASP A 25 -9.02 -16.22 8.92
C ASP A 25 -8.08 -15.76 10.05
N LEU A 26 -6.81 -16.17 10.03
CA LEU A 26 -5.82 -15.71 11.00
C LEU A 26 -5.53 -14.20 10.92
N PHE A 27 -5.83 -13.57 9.79
CA PHE A 27 -5.51 -12.17 9.50
C PHE A 27 -6.62 -11.17 9.90
N GLN A 28 -7.50 -11.55 10.84
CA GLN A 28 -8.71 -10.80 11.18
C GLN A 28 -8.63 -9.98 12.47
N GLU A 29 -7.54 -10.04 13.24
CA GLU A 29 -7.48 -9.28 14.51
C GLU A 29 -7.19 -7.78 14.25
N PRO A 30 -8.06 -6.87 14.73
CA PRO A 30 -7.85 -5.42 14.62
C PRO A 30 -6.59 -4.96 15.35
N GLY A 31 -5.95 -3.90 14.82
CA GLY A 31 -4.84 -3.21 15.47
C GLY A 31 -3.49 -3.94 15.39
N LYS A 32 -3.40 -5.00 14.57
CA LYS A 32 -2.18 -5.79 14.37
C LYS A 32 -1.67 -5.69 12.94
N GLU A 33 -0.36 -5.51 12.81
CA GLU A 33 0.34 -5.68 11.54
C GLU A 33 0.19 -7.11 11.00
N PHE A 34 0.19 -7.26 9.68
CA PHE A 34 0.11 -8.56 8.99
C PHE A 34 1.06 -9.61 9.58
N PHE A 35 2.32 -9.23 9.83
CA PHE A 35 3.32 -10.16 10.34
C PHE A 35 3.08 -10.64 11.77
N HIS A 36 2.23 -10.00 12.57
CA HIS A 36 1.89 -10.51 13.90
C HIS A 36 0.97 -11.74 13.87
N HIS A 37 0.33 -12.02 12.73
CA HIS A 37 -0.57 -13.17 12.55
C HIS A 37 0.16 -14.42 12.02
N ILE A 38 1.42 -14.26 11.62
CA ILE A 38 2.22 -15.33 11.00
C ILE A 38 2.90 -16.13 12.12
N PRO A 39 2.82 -17.48 12.10
CA PRO A 39 3.56 -18.33 13.05
C PRO A 39 5.05 -17.99 13.10
N GLU A 40 5.63 -18.03 14.30
CA GLU A 40 7.00 -17.56 14.56
C GLU A 40 8.04 -18.26 13.67
N GLU A 41 7.84 -19.56 13.44
CA GLU A 41 8.75 -20.42 12.66
C GLU A 41 8.88 -19.99 11.19
N ILE A 42 7.85 -19.33 10.65
CA ILE A 42 7.81 -18.86 9.26
C ILE A 42 7.70 -17.34 9.14
N ASN A 43 7.77 -16.61 10.27
CA ASN A 43 7.55 -15.16 10.29
C ASN A 43 8.51 -14.42 9.34
N SER A 44 9.79 -14.79 9.33
CA SER A 44 10.80 -14.17 8.46
C SER A 44 10.46 -14.19 6.96
N LYS A 45 9.54 -15.06 6.51
CA LYS A 45 9.21 -15.25 5.10
C LYS A 45 8.45 -14.08 4.47
N TRP A 46 7.79 -13.23 5.25
CA TRP A 46 7.15 -12.04 4.69
C TRP A 46 8.21 -11.11 4.05
N PHE A 47 9.40 -11.02 4.67
CA PHE A 47 10.50 -10.20 4.17
C PHE A 47 11.10 -10.77 2.88
N ASP A 48 11.15 -12.10 2.76
CA ASP A 48 11.54 -12.77 1.51
C ASP A 48 10.54 -12.42 0.39
N TYR A 49 9.23 -12.54 0.64
CA TYR A 49 8.20 -12.25 -0.36
C TYR A 49 8.19 -10.80 -0.82
N ILE A 50 8.20 -9.84 0.10
CA ILE A 50 8.11 -8.40 -0.25
C ILE A 50 9.32 -7.92 -1.06
N ASN A 51 10.47 -8.59 -0.93
CA ASN A 51 11.66 -8.28 -1.71
C ASN A 51 11.72 -9.00 -3.06
N GLN A 52 10.81 -9.93 -3.37
CA GLN A 52 10.78 -10.59 -4.67
C GLN A 52 10.43 -9.61 -5.79
N LYS A 53 11.10 -9.77 -6.93
CA LYS A 53 10.71 -9.05 -8.15
C LYS A 53 9.30 -9.49 -8.55
N GLY A 54 8.45 -8.52 -8.86
CA GLY A 54 7.05 -8.76 -9.16
C GLY A 54 6.16 -8.82 -7.93
N PHE A 55 6.67 -8.64 -6.69
CA PHE A 55 5.80 -8.61 -5.51
C PHE A 55 4.75 -7.50 -5.65
N PHE A 56 5.16 -6.30 -6.02
CA PHE A 56 4.26 -5.14 -6.11
C PHE A 56 3.54 -5.05 -7.46
N ARG A 57 3.97 -5.83 -8.46
CA ARG A 57 3.54 -5.66 -9.86
C ARG A 57 2.11 -6.13 -10.13
N ASP A 58 1.61 -7.09 -9.37
CA ASP A 58 0.32 -7.77 -9.57
C ASP A 58 -0.58 -7.63 -8.33
N LEU A 59 -0.34 -6.61 -7.50
CA LEU A 59 -1.17 -6.36 -6.32
C LEU A 59 -2.62 -6.13 -6.73
N PRO A 60 -3.60 -6.74 -6.04
CA PRO A 60 -4.99 -6.40 -6.26
C PRO A 60 -5.25 -4.92 -6.00
N VAL A 61 -6.11 -4.31 -6.80
CA VAL A 61 -6.60 -2.94 -6.56
C VAL A 61 -7.65 -3.00 -5.46
N ILE A 62 -7.57 -2.09 -4.47
CA ILE A 62 -8.60 -1.93 -3.45
C ILE A 62 -9.92 -1.52 -4.10
N GLU A 63 -11.02 -2.14 -3.69
CA GLU A 63 -12.34 -1.91 -4.27
C GLU A 63 -12.73 -0.43 -4.25
N GLY A 64 -13.16 0.08 -5.41
CA GLY A 64 -13.57 1.48 -5.58
C GLY A 64 -12.42 2.50 -5.65
N ALA A 65 -11.16 2.09 -5.44
CA ALA A 65 -10.02 3.02 -5.44
C ALA A 65 -9.88 3.78 -6.76
N VAL A 66 -10.00 3.10 -7.91
CA VAL A 66 -9.90 3.72 -9.23
C VAL A 66 -10.95 4.82 -9.42
N GLU A 67 -12.20 4.54 -9.09
CA GLU A 67 -13.29 5.50 -9.29
C GLU A 67 -13.27 6.64 -8.27
N ALA A 68 -12.84 6.36 -7.04
CA ALA A 68 -12.60 7.38 -6.03
C ALA A 68 -11.52 8.37 -6.49
N VAL A 69 -10.39 7.88 -7.02
CA VAL A 69 -9.30 8.75 -7.50
C VAL A 69 -9.74 9.58 -8.71
N LYS A 70 -10.45 8.99 -9.68
CA LYS A 70 -11.01 9.76 -10.82
C LYS A 70 -11.94 10.88 -10.34
N LYS A 71 -12.84 10.57 -9.40
CA LYS A 71 -13.77 11.55 -8.83
C LYS A 71 -13.05 12.65 -8.05
N LEU A 72 -11.96 12.32 -7.35
CA LEU A 72 -11.12 13.33 -6.69
C LEU A 72 -10.46 14.26 -7.71
N GLN A 73 -9.97 13.73 -8.84
CA GLN A 73 -9.34 14.54 -9.89
C GLN A 73 -10.28 15.54 -10.57
N GLU A 74 -11.61 15.36 -10.49
CA GLU A 74 -12.58 16.31 -11.07
C GLU A 74 -12.46 17.71 -10.46
N ASN A 75 -12.07 17.80 -9.19
CA ASN A 75 -12.06 19.06 -8.44
C ASN A 75 -10.75 19.32 -7.68
N ASN A 76 -9.75 18.44 -7.80
CA ASN A 76 -8.50 18.50 -7.04
C ASN A 76 -7.29 18.09 -7.88
N GLU A 77 -6.12 18.65 -7.58
CA GLU A 77 -4.86 18.09 -8.06
C GLU A 77 -4.50 16.86 -7.22
N VAL A 78 -4.44 15.68 -7.85
CA VAL A 78 -4.16 14.42 -7.16
C VAL A 78 -2.73 13.98 -7.44
N TYR A 79 -2.01 13.63 -6.37
CA TYR A 79 -0.66 13.07 -6.41
C TYR A 79 -0.66 11.71 -5.69
N ILE A 80 0.01 10.72 -6.28
CA ILE A 80 0.27 9.45 -5.63
C ILE A 80 1.63 9.52 -4.96
N VAL A 81 1.64 9.43 -3.63
CA VAL A 81 2.85 9.49 -2.80
C VAL A 81 3.07 8.14 -2.13
N SER A 82 4.17 7.46 -2.47
CA SER A 82 4.50 6.12 -1.96
C SER A 82 5.97 5.97 -1.60
N ALA A 83 6.27 5.17 -0.59
CA ALA A 83 7.61 4.60 -0.47
C ALA A 83 7.83 3.57 -1.59
N ALA A 84 9.06 3.50 -2.10
CA ALA A 84 9.46 2.55 -3.15
C ALA A 84 10.95 2.17 -3.11
N MET A 85 11.75 2.81 -2.24
CA MET A 85 13.18 2.51 -2.11
C MET A 85 13.48 1.56 -0.94
N GLU A 86 12.50 1.30 -0.08
CA GLU A 86 12.63 0.38 1.07
C GLU A 86 12.91 -1.06 0.60
N PHE A 87 12.27 -1.49 -0.49
CA PHE A 87 12.49 -2.79 -1.11
C PHE A 87 13.02 -2.58 -2.53
N ARG A 88 14.17 -3.18 -2.84
CA ARG A 88 14.95 -2.88 -4.06
C ARG A 88 14.17 -3.05 -5.35
N ASN A 89 13.29 -4.05 -5.42
CA ASN A 89 12.51 -4.34 -6.63
C ASN A 89 11.19 -3.56 -6.70
N SER A 90 10.83 -2.82 -5.65
CA SER A 90 9.50 -2.20 -5.58
C SER A 90 9.34 -0.96 -6.46
N LEU A 91 10.41 -0.24 -6.80
CA LEU A 91 10.31 0.98 -7.60
C LEU A 91 9.75 0.73 -9.01
N GLU A 92 10.34 -0.21 -9.75
CA GLU A 92 9.88 -0.60 -11.09
C GLU A 92 8.46 -1.15 -11.02
N ASP A 93 8.23 -2.12 -10.13
CA ASP A 93 6.94 -2.78 -9.98
C ASP A 93 5.80 -1.78 -9.67
N LYS A 94 6.02 -0.83 -8.74
CA LYS A 94 5.00 0.15 -8.34
C LYS A 94 4.72 1.16 -9.44
N LEU A 95 5.74 1.57 -10.19
CA LEU A 95 5.57 2.48 -11.32
C LEU A 95 4.73 1.81 -12.43
N ASP A 96 5.07 0.57 -12.78
CA ASP A 96 4.35 -0.19 -13.81
C ASP A 96 2.92 -0.53 -13.37
N TRP A 97 2.72 -0.89 -12.10
CA TRP A 97 1.41 -1.13 -11.52
C TRP A 97 0.50 0.11 -11.59
N LEU A 98 1.04 1.29 -11.28
CA LEU A 98 0.31 2.55 -11.44
C LEU A 98 -0.03 2.82 -12.91
N GLY A 99 0.90 2.55 -13.83
CA GLY A 99 0.67 2.70 -15.27
C GLY A 99 -0.45 1.81 -15.81
N GLU A 100 -0.61 0.60 -15.25
CA GLU A 100 -1.68 -0.33 -15.63
C GLU A 100 -3.04 0.06 -15.03
N HIS A 101 -3.10 0.32 -13.72
CA HIS A 101 -4.38 0.48 -13.01
C HIS A 101 -4.87 1.93 -12.92
N PHE A 102 -3.96 2.91 -12.99
CA PHE A 102 -4.25 4.34 -12.89
C PHE A 102 -3.64 5.11 -14.09
N PRO A 103 -3.94 4.72 -15.35
CA PRO A 103 -3.30 5.30 -16.54
C PRO A 103 -3.59 6.80 -16.75
N PHE A 104 -4.58 7.34 -16.02
CA PHE A 104 -4.95 8.75 -16.01
C PHE A 104 -4.12 9.60 -15.02
N ILE A 105 -3.29 8.98 -14.17
CA ILE A 105 -2.30 9.66 -13.33
C ILE A 105 -1.01 9.80 -14.15
N GLY A 106 -0.68 11.03 -14.55
CA GLY A 106 0.55 11.31 -15.28
C GLY A 106 1.80 11.13 -14.40
N TRP A 107 2.96 10.89 -15.02
CA TRP A 107 4.24 10.71 -14.32
C TRP A 107 4.64 11.88 -13.40
N ARG A 108 4.16 13.11 -13.70
CA ARG A 108 4.37 14.30 -12.87
C ARG A 108 3.59 14.28 -11.56
N ASN A 109 2.58 13.42 -11.46
CA ASN A 109 1.71 13.24 -10.30
C ASN A 109 2.09 12.01 -9.47
N ILE A 110 3.24 11.37 -9.75
CA ILE A 110 3.75 10.22 -8.99
C ILE A 110 5.01 10.65 -8.26
N ILE A 111 5.03 10.44 -6.94
CA ILE A 111 6.14 10.81 -6.05
C ILE A 111 6.55 9.57 -5.26
N PHE A 112 7.79 9.13 -5.47
CA PHE A 112 8.41 8.11 -4.64
C PHE A 112 9.37 8.72 -3.63
N CYS A 113 9.05 8.59 -2.34
CA CYS A 113 9.86 9.11 -1.24
C CYS A 113 9.76 8.21 -0.01
N GLY A 114 10.85 8.12 0.76
CA GLY A 114 10.85 7.39 2.04
C GLY A 114 10.14 8.16 3.15
N ASP A 115 10.42 9.46 3.24
CA ASP A 115 9.72 10.39 4.13
C ASP A 115 8.77 11.27 3.32
N LYS A 116 7.51 11.37 3.76
CA LYS A 116 6.42 12.03 3.02
C LYS A 116 6.43 13.55 3.23
N ILE A 117 7.55 14.17 2.90
CA ILE A 117 7.76 15.61 2.94
C ILE A 117 7.15 16.23 1.67
N VAL A 118 5.83 16.35 1.66
CA VAL A 118 5.06 16.91 0.53
C VAL A 118 4.25 18.13 0.97
N ASN A 119 4.12 19.12 0.09
CA ASN A 119 3.32 20.32 0.34
C ASN A 119 1.95 20.18 -0.34
N VAL A 120 0.96 19.67 0.39
CA VAL A 120 -0.40 19.40 -0.09
C VAL A 120 -1.43 19.75 0.99
N ASP A 121 -2.68 20.02 0.58
CA ASP A 121 -3.77 20.39 1.50
C ASP A 121 -4.36 19.20 2.26
N VAL A 122 -4.40 18.02 1.63
CA VAL A 122 -5.03 16.81 2.17
C VAL A 122 -4.11 15.62 1.95
N MET A 123 -3.96 14.77 2.98
CA MET A 123 -3.27 13.49 2.88
C MET A 123 -4.20 12.35 3.28
N ILE A 124 -4.32 11.35 2.41
CA ILE A 124 -5.03 10.09 2.64
C ILE A 124 -3.99 8.99 2.78
N ASP A 125 -3.91 8.37 3.96
CA ASP A 125 -2.88 7.39 4.28
C ASP A 125 -3.37 6.40 5.34
N ASP A 126 -2.92 5.16 5.29
CA ASP A 126 -3.22 4.13 6.29
C ASP A 126 -2.33 4.26 7.53
N ARG A 127 -1.15 4.88 7.41
CA ARG A 127 -0.18 4.96 8.50
C ARG A 127 -0.24 6.32 9.21
N ALA A 128 -0.74 6.33 10.45
CA ALA A 128 -0.78 7.54 11.29
C ALA A 128 0.59 8.23 11.46
N LYS A 129 1.70 7.48 11.42
CA LYS A 129 3.06 8.03 11.48
C LYS A 129 3.37 8.99 10.32
N ASN A 130 2.77 8.80 9.15
CA ASN A 130 2.96 9.67 7.97
C ASN A 130 2.32 11.04 8.16
N PHE A 131 1.44 11.20 9.16
CA PHE A 131 0.83 12.48 9.51
C PHE A 131 1.61 13.28 10.55
N VAL A 132 2.71 12.76 11.09
CA VAL A 132 3.55 13.47 12.05
C VAL A 132 4.21 14.65 11.34
N GLY A 133 4.01 15.87 11.85
CA GLY A 133 4.51 17.09 11.21
C GLY A 133 3.70 17.58 10.01
N PHE A 134 2.73 16.80 9.49
CA PHE A 134 1.84 17.26 8.43
C PHE A 134 0.81 18.27 8.95
N SER A 135 0.76 19.45 8.33
CA SER A 135 -0.09 20.57 8.73
C SER A 135 -1.45 20.62 8.01
N GLY A 136 -1.61 19.87 6.91
CA GLY A 136 -2.86 19.80 6.17
C GLY A 136 -3.91 18.89 6.81
N ARG A 137 -5.01 18.67 6.10
CA ARG A 137 -6.10 17.78 6.52
C ARG A 137 -5.68 16.31 6.41
N LYS A 138 -5.76 15.61 7.53
CA LYS A 138 -5.42 14.19 7.65
C LYS A 138 -6.66 13.34 7.48
N LEU A 139 -6.60 12.35 6.61
CA LEU A 139 -7.64 11.34 6.41
C LEU A 139 -6.98 9.97 6.59
N LEU A 140 -7.15 9.37 7.77
CA LEU A 140 -6.67 8.02 8.03
C LEU A 140 -7.55 7.03 7.25
N PHE A 141 -6.97 6.36 6.27
CA PHE A 141 -7.65 5.29 5.54
C PHE A 141 -7.65 4.03 6.39
N THR A 142 -8.82 3.43 6.59
CA THR A 142 -8.95 2.25 7.44
C THR A 142 -8.21 1.06 6.84
N SER A 143 -7.36 0.43 7.64
CA SER A 143 -6.63 -0.80 7.32
C SER A 143 -6.57 -1.69 8.57
N PRO A 144 -6.42 -3.03 8.50
CA PRO A 144 -6.46 -3.90 9.68
C PRO A 144 -5.57 -3.46 10.84
N HIS A 145 -4.38 -2.93 10.56
CA HIS A 145 -3.42 -2.51 11.58
C HIS A 145 -3.79 -1.21 12.31
N ASN A 146 -4.78 -0.44 11.83
CA ASN A 146 -5.17 0.85 12.41
C ASN A 146 -6.62 0.89 12.94
N LEU A 147 -7.26 -0.28 13.03
CA LEU A 147 -8.55 -0.49 13.68
C LEU A 147 -8.45 -0.61 15.20
#